data_AF-A0A9Q3D0Q1-F1
#
_entry.id   AF-A0A9Q3D0Q1-F1
#
_cell.length_a   1.000
_cell.length_b   1.000
_cell.length_c   1.000
_cell.angle_alpha   90.00
_cell.angle_beta   90.00
_cell.angle_gamma   90.00
#
_symmetry.space_group_name_H-M   'P 1'
#
loop_
_entity.id
_entity.type
_entity.pdbx_description
1 polymer ?
#
loop_
_entity_poly.entity_id
_entity_poly.type
_entity_poly.pdbx_seq_one_letter_code
_entity_poly.pdbx_strand_id
1 'polypeptide(L)'
;MDGFHQFALTIVLKSKYEVSFLLQKHFSCIENESCLKVTNVTSKNGSELKYEIYNNFLEENGITHLTTAPYTPQKNPLSEQGNGSTVAKARCLLKDSGLSGSYWGKAVRAATYLRNITPKRLLDHSTPFKKWFKRNPSYPHLQPSGCLLLP
;
A
#
# COMPACT_ATOMS: atom_id res chain seq x y z
N MET A 1 -0.61 -0.37 -4.60
CA MET A 1 0.45 0.65 -4.71
C MET A 1 0.17 1.47 -5.95
N ASP A 2 0.34 2.77 -5.88
CA ASP A 2 0.19 3.66 -7.03
C ASP A 2 1.46 3.65 -7.90
N GLY A 3 1.29 3.51 -9.21
CA GLY A 3 2.38 3.51 -10.17
C GLY A 3 2.95 4.91 -10.46
N PHE A 4 2.12 5.95 -10.31
CA PHE A 4 2.48 7.31 -10.69
C PHE A 4 3.25 8.04 -9.57
N HIS A 5 2.65 8.21 -8.40
CA HIS A 5 3.28 8.85 -7.24
C HIS A 5 4.13 7.87 -6.42
N GLN A 6 4.17 6.59 -6.78
CA GLN A 6 4.89 5.53 -6.05
C GLN A 6 4.40 5.36 -4.60
N PHE A 7 3.20 5.86 -4.29
CA PHE A 7 2.59 5.85 -2.96
C PHE A 7 2.07 4.44 -2.64
N ALA A 8 2.32 3.97 -1.42
CA ALA A 8 1.78 2.70 -0.95
C ALA A 8 0.76 2.93 0.15
N LEU A 9 -0.30 2.14 0.11
CA LEU A 9 -1.30 2.09 1.16
C LEU A 9 -1.45 0.64 1.60
N THR A 10 -1.59 0.45 2.90
CA THR A 10 -1.67 -0.89 3.51
C THR A 10 -2.92 -0.96 4.35
N ILE A 11 -3.73 -1.97 4.07
CA ILE A 11 -4.86 -2.36 4.90
C ILE A 11 -4.46 -3.66 5.60
N VAL A 12 -4.64 -3.70 6.92
CA VAL A 12 -4.51 -4.93 7.71
C VAL A 12 -5.92 -5.51 7.84
N LEU A 13 -6.12 -6.70 7.29
CA LEU A 13 -7.39 -7.39 7.28
C LEU A 13 -7.48 -8.34 8.48
N LYS A 14 -8.66 -8.45 9.09
CA LYS A 14 -8.90 -9.50 10.11
C LYS A 14 -9.25 -10.82 9.45
N SER A 15 -9.94 -10.76 8.32
CA SER A 15 -10.36 -11.93 7.56
C SER A 15 -10.38 -11.65 6.06
N LYS A 16 -10.17 -12.70 5.25
CA LYS A 16 -10.22 -12.63 3.79
C LYS A 16 -11.57 -12.18 3.23
N TYR A 17 -12.65 -12.39 3.98
CA TYR A 17 -14.00 -12.03 3.55
C TYR A 17 -14.26 -10.51 3.59
N GLU A 18 -13.42 -9.73 4.28
CA GLU A 18 -13.56 -8.27 4.36
C GLU A 18 -12.96 -7.55 3.14
N VAL A 19 -12.25 -8.28 2.27
CA VAL A 19 -11.44 -7.71 1.18
C VAL A 19 -12.27 -6.85 0.24
N SER A 20 -13.41 -7.36 -0.25
CA SER A 20 -14.24 -6.65 -1.24
C SER A 20 -14.74 -5.31 -0.69
N PHE A 21 -15.38 -5.33 0.48
CA PHE A 21 -15.92 -4.13 1.12
C PHE A 21 -14.83 -3.11 1.47
N LEU A 22 -13.73 -3.57 2.08
CA LEU A 22 -12.65 -2.66 2.47
C LEU A 22 -11.96 -2.05 1.25
N LEU A 23 -11.82 -2.79 0.14
CA LEU A 23 -11.26 -2.25 -1.09
C LEU A 23 -12.14 -1.17 -1.70
N GLN A 24 -13.45 -1.37 -1.81
CA GLN A 24 -14.37 -0.36 -2.34
C GLN A 24 -14.26 0.94 -1.55
N LYS A 25 -14.38 0.85 -0.22
CA LYS A 25 -14.18 1.99 0.69
C LYS A 25 -12.83 2.66 0.46
N HIS A 26 -11.79 1.87 0.20
CA HIS A 26 -10.45 2.39 -0.03
C HIS A 26 -10.29 3.14 -1.35
N PHE A 27 -10.88 2.64 -2.43
CA PHE A 27 -10.91 3.33 -3.71
C PHE A 27 -11.56 4.71 -3.54
N SER A 28 -12.72 4.78 -2.89
CA SER A 28 -13.38 6.07 -2.64
C SER A 28 -12.51 7.01 -1.78
N CYS A 29 -11.83 6.51 -0.74
CA CYS A 29 -10.91 7.33 0.04
C CYS A 29 -9.73 7.85 -0.81
N ILE A 30 -9.13 7.00 -1.64
CA ILE A 30 -8.00 7.36 -2.52
C ILE A 30 -8.42 8.44 -3.52
N GLU A 31 -9.57 8.28 -4.15
CA GLU A 31 -10.06 9.25 -5.14
C GLU A 31 -10.37 10.60 -4.49
N ASN A 32 -10.97 10.59 -3.29
CA ASN A 32 -11.25 11.81 -2.53
C ASN A 32 -9.96 12.52 -2.06
N GLU A 33 -8.97 11.76 -1.56
CA GLU A 33 -7.71 12.34 -1.07
C GLU A 33 -6.80 12.85 -2.20
N SER A 34 -6.80 12.17 -3.35
CA SER A 34 -5.95 12.54 -4.48
C SER A 34 -6.61 13.49 -5.47
N CYS A 35 -7.94 13.63 -5.41
CA CYS A 35 -8.76 14.28 -6.44
C CYS A 35 -8.54 13.69 -7.84
N LEU A 36 -8.13 12.41 -7.93
CA LEU A 36 -7.88 11.69 -9.17
C LEU A 36 -8.75 10.44 -9.21
N LYS A 37 -9.38 10.16 -10.35
CA LYS A 37 -10.10 8.90 -10.54
C LYS A 37 -9.15 7.75 -10.80
N VAL A 38 -9.47 6.59 -10.25
CA VAL A 38 -8.77 5.36 -10.56
C VAL A 38 -9.29 4.82 -11.89
N THR A 39 -8.41 4.66 -12.87
CA THR A 39 -8.80 4.17 -14.20
C THR A 39 -8.49 2.69 -14.40
N ASN A 40 -7.39 2.21 -13.81
CA ASN A 40 -6.87 0.87 -14.05
C ASN A 40 -6.43 0.24 -12.72
N VAL A 41 -6.81 -1.02 -12.50
CA VAL A 41 -6.34 -1.81 -11.37
C VAL A 41 -5.70 -3.08 -11.89
N THR A 42 -4.48 -3.36 -11.44
CA THR A 42 -3.76 -4.60 -11.80
C THR A 42 -3.67 -5.55 -10.62
N SER A 43 -4.18 -6.78 -10.77
CA SER A 43 -4.06 -7.84 -9.76
C SER A 43 -3.45 -9.14 -10.32
N LYS A 44 -2.93 -9.99 -9.42
CA LYS A 44 -2.41 -11.32 -9.80
C LYS A 44 -3.56 -12.28 -10.06
N ASN A 45 -3.47 -13.07 -11.13
CA ASN A 45 -4.43 -14.14 -11.38
C ASN A 45 -4.35 -15.19 -10.25
N GLY A 46 -5.47 -15.43 -9.57
CA GLY A 46 -5.54 -16.25 -8.36
C GLY A 46 -5.61 -15.48 -7.04
N SER A 47 -5.58 -14.14 -7.06
CA SER A 47 -5.93 -13.35 -5.88
C SER A 47 -7.37 -13.61 -5.46
N GLU A 48 -7.65 -13.50 -4.16
CA GLU A 48 -9.00 -13.59 -3.58
C GLU A 48 -9.99 -12.56 -4.17
N LEU A 49 -9.50 -11.59 -4.96
CA LEU A 49 -10.25 -10.59 -5.72
C LEU A 49 -11.12 -11.13 -6.87
N LYS A 50 -11.37 -12.45 -6.91
CA LYS A 50 -12.32 -13.08 -7.85
C LYS A 50 -13.77 -13.02 -7.35
N TYR A 51 -14.07 -12.12 -6.42
CA TYR A 51 -15.44 -11.91 -5.96
C TYR A 51 -16.21 -11.14 -7.04
N GLU A 52 -17.34 -11.69 -7.48
CA GLU A 52 -18.26 -11.03 -8.43
C GLU A 52 -18.59 -9.61 -8.00
N ILE A 53 -18.81 -9.39 -6.70
CA ILE A 53 -19.03 -8.08 -6.08
C ILE A 53 -17.91 -7.07 -6.39
N TYR A 54 -16.66 -7.52 -6.44
CA TYR A 54 -15.52 -6.67 -6.73
C TYR A 54 -15.45 -6.30 -8.21
N ASN A 55 -15.68 -7.27 -9.10
CA ASN A 55 -15.71 -7.01 -10.54
C ASN A 55 -16.86 -6.07 -10.91
N ASN A 56 -18.06 -6.29 -10.36
CA ASN A 56 -19.22 -5.42 -10.58
C ASN A 56 -18.91 -3.99 -10.13
N PHE A 57 -18.29 -3.81 -8.97
CA PHE A 57 -17.87 -2.49 -8.51
C PHE A 57 -16.89 -1.82 -9.48
N LEU A 58 -15.90 -2.55 -10.01
CA LEU A 58 -14.95 -1.99 -10.97
C LEU A 58 -15.67 -1.58 -12.26
N GLU A 59 -16.57 -2.41 -12.78
CA GLU A 59 -17.36 -2.11 -13.98
C GLU A 59 -18.28 -0.90 -13.79
N GLU A 60 -19.02 -0.83 -12.68
CA GLU A 60 -19.91 0.30 -12.33
C GLU A 60 -19.14 1.63 -12.22
N ASN A 61 -17.88 1.60 -11.80
CA ASN A 61 -17.04 2.78 -11.68
C ASN A 61 -16.18 3.04 -12.93
N GLY A 62 -16.31 2.24 -13.99
CA GLY A 62 -15.55 2.38 -15.23
C GLY A 62 -14.05 2.08 -15.07
N ILE A 63 -13.68 1.24 -14.11
CA ILE A 63 -12.30 0.88 -13.78
C ILE A 63 -11.90 -0.39 -14.53
N THR A 64 -10.85 -0.32 -15.34
CA THR A 64 -10.36 -1.48 -16.09
C THR A 64 -9.58 -2.42 -15.17
N HIS A 65 -10.01 -3.68 -15.07
CA HIS A 65 -9.29 -4.72 -14.32
C HIS A 65 -8.29 -5.46 -15.20
N LEU A 66 -7.00 -5.26 -14.94
CA LEU A 66 -5.91 -6.00 -15.58
C LEU A 66 -5.49 -7.17 -14.68
N THR A 67 -5.51 -8.39 -15.22
CA THR A 67 -5.01 -9.56 -14.51
C THR A 67 -3.67 -10.01 -15.09
N THR A 68 -2.69 -10.24 -14.22
CA THR A 68 -1.39 -10.79 -14.65
C THR A 68 -1.44 -12.31 -14.58
N ALA A 69 -0.99 -12.99 -15.64
CA ALA A 69 -0.93 -14.45 -15.67
C ALA A 69 -0.12 -15.00 -14.47
N PRO A 70 -0.49 -16.17 -13.91
CA PRO A 70 0.29 -16.80 -12.88
C PRO A 70 1.73 -16.98 -13.37
N TYR A 71 2.72 -16.77 -12.49
CA TYR A 71 4.14 -16.88 -12.80
C TYR A 71 4.73 -15.87 -13.81
N THR A 72 4.07 -14.72 -14.04
CA THR A 72 4.69 -13.58 -14.76
C THR A 72 4.98 -12.37 -13.83
N PRO A 73 6.02 -12.46 -12.97
CA PRO A 73 6.39 -11.38 -12.04
C PRO A 73 6.72 -10.05 -12.75
N GLN A 74 7.17 -10.13 -14.02
CA GLN A 74 7.45 -8.98 -14.88
C GLN A 74 6.24 -8.08 -15.16
N LYS A 75 5.01 -8.58 -15.00
CA LYS A 75 3.78 -7.80 -15.27
C LYS A 75 3.25 -7.02 -14.06
N ASN A 76 3.75 -7.27 -12.84
CA ASN A 76 3.43 -6.47 -11.65
C ASN A 76 4.63 -6.21 -10.73
N PRO A 77 5.77 -5.74 -11.28
CA PRO A 77 7.02 -5.64 -10.53
C PRO A 77 6.92 -4.62 -9.40
N LEU A 78 6.14 -3.54 -9.60
CA LEU A 78 5.94 -2.49 -8.60
C LEU A 78 5.25 -3.01 -7.33
N SER A 79 4.20 -3.81 -7.47
CA SER A 79 3.49 -4.38 -6.33
C SER A 79 4.31 -5.47 -5.65
N GLU A 80 4.94 -6.36 -6.42
CA GLU A 80 5.74 -7.46 -5.87
C GLU A 80 6.97 -6.97 -5.11
N GLN A 81 7.80 -6.14 -5.76
CA GLN A 81 9.00 -5.57 -5.15
C GLN A 81 8.60 -4.67 -3.98
N GLY A 82 7.53 -3.89 -4.15
CA GLY A 82 7.01 -3.03 -3.11
C GLY A 82 6.58 -3.80 -1.86
N ASN A 83 5.77 -4.84 -2.03
CA ASN A 83 5.28 -5.66 -0.91
C ASN A 83 6.44 -6.40 -0.22
N GLY A 84 7.37 -6.97 -0.98
CA GLY A 84 8.58 -7.60 -0.43
C GLY A 84 9.41 -6.63 0.42
N SER A 85 9.63 -5.41 -0.08
CA SER A 85 10.34 -4.36 0.68
C SER A 85 9.60 -3.95 1.96
N THR A 86 8.28 -3.78 1.90
CA THR A 86 7.46 -3.44 3.08
C THR A 86 7.52 -4.55 4.13
N VAL A 87 7.40 -5.83 3.73
CA VAL A 87 7.48 -6.98 4.62
C VAL A 87 8.85 -7.08 5.28
N ALA A 88 9.93 -6.87 4.51
CA ALA A 88 11.29 -6.87 5.05
C ALA A 88 11.47 -5.76 6.11
N LYS A 89 11.03 -4.53 5.80
CA LYS A 89 11.06 -3.41 6.75
C LYS A 89 10.25 -3.68 8.01
N ALA A 90 9.05 -4.25 7.89
CA ALA A 90 8.22 -4.59 9.04
C ALA A 90 8.91 -5.61 9.96
N ARG A 91 9.58 -6.63 9.39
CA ARG A 91 10.39 -7.59 10.15
C ARG A 91 11.56 -6.92 10.87
N CYS A 92 12.27 -6.01 10.20
CA CYS A 92 13.34 -5.23 10.82
C CYS A 92 12.82 -4.40 12.00
N LEU A 93 11.70 -3.69 11.83
CA LEU A 93 11.09 -2.88 12.89
C LEU A 93 10.69 -3.72 14.11
N LEU A 94 10.09 -4.89 13.90
CA LEU A 94 9.74 -5.79 15.01
C LEU A 94 10.98 -6.32 15.73
N LYS A 95 12.00 -6.76 14.98
CA LYS A 95 13.23 -7.29 15.55
C LYS A 95 13.96 -6.23 16.37
N ASP A 96 14.06 -5.01 15.84
CA ASP A 96 14.78 -3.92 16.48
C ASP A 96 14.06 -3.38 17.73
N SER A 97 12.73 -3.32 17.69
CA SER A 97 11.92 -2.90 18.85
C SER A 97 11.74 -3.98 19.93
N GLY A 98 12.16 -5.22 19.68
CA GLY A 98 11.91 -6.35 20.59
C GLY A 98 10.44 -6.73 20.74
N LEU A 99 9.54 -6.22 19.87
CA LEU A 99 8.11 -6.48 19.93
C LEU A 99 7.77 -7.87 19.39
N SER A 100 6.73 -8.48 19.98
CA SER A 100 6.25 -9.79 19.54
C SER A 100 5.49 -9.70 18.21
N GLY A 101 5.31 -10.85 17.56
CA GLY A 101 4.60 -10.95 16.27
C GLY A 101 3.15 -10.46 16.29
N SER A 102 2.52 -10.30 17.45
CA SER A 102 1.17 -9.71 17.56
C SER A 102 1.12 -8.25 17.08
N TYR A 103 2.25 -7.56 17.06
CA TYR A 103 2.38 -6.19 16.56
C TYR A 103 2.59 -6.11 15.04
N TRP A 104 2.51 -7.24 14.32
CA TRP A 104 2.70 -7.30 12.86
C TRP A 104 1.92 -6.21 12.11
N GLY A 105 0.63 -6.05 12.40
CA GLY A 105 -0.20 -5.03 11.74
C GLY A 105 0.34 -3.61 11.91
N LYS A 106 0.84 -3.26 13.12
CA LYS A 106 1.44 -1.95 13.38
C LYS A 106 2.79 -1.81 12.67
N ALA A 107 3.61 -2.86 12.68
CA ALA A 107 4.91 -2.85 12.02
C ALA A 107 4.80 -2.67 10.50
N VAL A 108 3.83 -3.33 9.85
CA VAL A 108 3.60 -3.15 8.41
C VAL A 108 3.08 -1.75 8.10
N ARG A 109 2.17 -1.20 8.92
CA ARG A 109 1.70 0.20 8.77
C ARG A 109 2.85 1.20 8.91
N ALA A 110 3.70 1.03 9.91
CA ALA A 110 4.88 1.87 10.10
C ALA A 110 5.88 1.73 8.94
N ALA A 111 6.15 0.51 8.47
CA ALA A 111 6.99 0.28 7.29
C ALA A 111 6.46 0.99 6.04
N THR A 112 5.13 0.94 5.81
CA THR A 112 4.48 1.65 4.70
C THR A 112 4.55 3.16 4.86
N TYR A 113 4.32 3.67 6.07
CA TYR A 113 4.47 5.09 6.38
C TYR A 113 5.89 5.59 6.08
N LEU A 114 6.91 4.90 6.61
CA LEU A 114 8.33 5.19 6.35
C LEU A 114 8.64 5.16 4.85
N ARG A 115 8.12 4.18 4.12
CA ARG A 115 8.26 4.09 2.65
C ARG A 115 7.70 5.32 1.94
N ASN A 116 6.58 5.88 2.41
CA ASN A 116 5.95 7.04 1.78
C ASN A 116 6.64 8.37 2.09
N ILE A 117 7.36 8.46 3.20
CA ILE A 117 8.10 9.68 3.59
C ILE A 117 9.60 9.61 3.25
N THR A 118 10.10 8.47 2.77
CA THR A 118 11.49 8.33 2.30
C THR A 118 11.61 8.84 0.86
N PRO A 119 12.60 9.71 0.56
CA PRO A 119 12.92 10.14 -0.79
C PRO A 119 13.19 8.97 -1.74
N LYS A 120 12.74 9.07 -2.99
CA LYS A 120 13.03 8.08 -4.03
C LYS A 120 13.71 8.75 -5.21
N ARG A 121 14.76 8.10 -5.75
CA ARG A 121 15.45 8.54 -6.97
C ARG A 121 14.48 8.70 -8.15
N LEU A 122 13.53 7.77 -8.29
CA LEU A 122 12.51 7.80 -9.34
C LEU A 122 11.57 9.02 -9.26
N LEU A 123 11.55 9.74 -8.14
CA LEU A 123 10.72 10.92 -7.91
C LEU A 123 11.56 12.20 -7.81
N ASP A 124 12.74 12.24 -8.44
CA ASP A 124 13.70 13.36 -8.36
C ASP A 124 14.08 13.69 -6.91
N HIS A 125 14.36 12.65 -6.12
CA HIS A 125 14.64 12.76 -4.69
C HIS A 125 13.50 13.38 -3.86
N SER A 126 12.27 13.42 -4.40
CA SER A 126 11.06 13.71 -3.63
C SER A 126 10.53 12.47 -2.93
N THR A 127 9.67 12.67 -1.92
CA THR A 127 8.96 11.60 -1.21
C THR A 127 7.63 11.28 -1.92
N PRO A 128 7.17 10.02 -1.91
CA PRO A 128 5.83 9.66 -2.38
C PRO A 128 4.72 10.48 -1.69
N PHE A 129 4.84 10.73 -0.39
CA PHE A 129 3.90 11.54 0.38
C PHE A 129 3.79 12.96 -0.18
N LYS A 130 4.93 13.59 -0.49
CA LYS A 130 4.93 14.94 -1.09
C LYS A 130 4.33 14.95 -2.49
N LYS A 131 4.61 13.93 -3.30
CA LYS A 131 4.04 13.81 -4.65
C LYS A 131 2.52 13.60 -4.58
N TRP A 132 2.03 12.83 -3.60
CA TRP A 132 0.61 12.55 -3.38
C TRP A 132 -0.16 13.74 -2.80
N PHE A 133 0.22 14.20 -1.59
CA PHE A 133 -0.52 15.23 -0.86
C PHE A 133 -0.11 16.68 -1.21
N LYS A 134 0.84 16.86 -2.13
CA LYS A 134 1.41 18.17 -2.51
C LYS A 134 1.94 19.00 -1.33
N ARG A 135 2.24 18.36 -0.19
CA ARG A 135 2.79 18.98 1.03
C ARG A 135 3.95 18.16 1.57
N ASN A 136 4.86 18.79 2.31
CA ASN A 136 5.97 18.08 2.93
C ASN A 136 5.44 17.19 4.09
N PRO A 137 5.99 15.97 4.26
CA PRO A 137 5.71 15.19 5.46
C PRO A 137 6.29 15.90 6.69
N SER A 138 5.59 15.78 7.82
CA SER A 138 6.08 16.24 9.12
C SER A 138 6.81 15.09 9.81
N TYR A 139 7.94 15.38 10.48
CA TYR A 139 8.82 14.40 11.12
C TYR A 139 8.91 14.40 12.66
N PRO A 140 8.21 15.24 13.45
CA PRO A 140 8.47 15.38 14.88
C PRO A 140 8.10 14.13 15.71
N HIS A 141 7.34 13.21 15.12
CA HIS A 141 6.93 11.96 15.74
C HIS A 141 7.82 10.77 15.35
N LEU A 142 8.81 10.97 14.46
CA LEU A 142 9.78 9.92 14.14
C LEU A 142 10.78 9.80 15.28
N GLN A 143 10.83 8.62 15.90
CA GLN A 143 11.85 8.29 16.88
C GLN A 143 12.75 7.17 16.35
N PRO A 144 14.03 7.12 16.78
CA PRO A 144 14.88 5.96 16.54
C PRO A 144 14.16 4.68 16.97
N SER A 145 14.29 3.63 16.18
CA SER A 145 13.67 2.34 16.49
C SER A 145 14.22 1.83 17.83
N GLY A 146 13.29 1.51 18.75
CA GLY A 146 13.57 1.24 20.17
C GLY A 146 12.85 2.19 21.15
N CYS A 147 12.50 3.41 20.74
CA CYS A 147 11.62 4.27 21.53
C CYS A 147 10.15 4.10 21.12
N LEU A 148 9.29 3.96 22.12
CA LEU A 148 7.88 3.66 21.98
C LEU A 148 7.12 4.83 21.33
N LEU A 149 6.89 4.76 20.01
CA LEU A 149 5.75 5.36 19.31
C LEU A 149 5.75 4.89 17.84
N LEU A 150 5.08 3.75 17.60
CA LEU A 150 4.63 3.38 16.27
C LEU A 150 3.31 4.14 15.99
N PRO A 151 3.21 4.92 14.90
CA PRO A 151 1.98 5.64 14.54
C PRO A 151 0.81 4.70 14.17
#